data_AF-A0A4P6UMK1-F1
#
_entry.id   AF-A0A4P6UMK1-F1
#
_cell.length_a   1.000
_cell.length_b   1.000
_cell.length_c   1.000
_cell.angle_alpha   90.00
_cell.angle_beta   90.00
_cell.angle_gamma   90.00
#
_symmetry.space_group_name_H-M   'P 1'
#
loop_
_entity.id
_entity.type
_entity.pdbx_description
1 polymer ?
#
loop_
_entity_poly.entity_id
_entity_poly.type
_entity_poly.pdbx_seq_one_letter_code
_entity_poly.pdbx_strand_id
1 'polypeptide(L)'
;MKLITWNTQWCQGLDGVVSPERIVAEARAMADFDLLCLQEVAVHFPALTGSSAPDQVARLRELLPDHEIHFGAAVQERGPDGRWRQFGNLVASRLPVLQAQHHALPWPADPGAEGTGVRSMPRMCTVVTVLAPFAPRPRPLRVMTTHLEYYSPLQRGAQIQALHALHESACARALCPPWVDAQSTGPFQAKPHTQSALLCGDFNLPPGAPEHWLIQQPLDDARMPALHDLWPVVHGDRPHDPTFLVHERAWGPEPVACDFVFASGDLLPRVRRIEVSGGSRASDHQPVLVELDERVAD
;
A
#
# COMPACT_ATOMS: atom_id res chain seq x y z
N MET A 1 -2.39 16.69 5.07
CA MET A 1 -2.81 15.37 4.55
C MET A 1 -2.07 14.26 5.28
N LYS A 2 -2.79 13.27 5.83
CA LYS A 2 -2.21 12.16 6.61
C LYS A 2 -2.60 10.80 6.02
N LEU A 3 -1.60 9.93 5.84
CA LEU A 3 -1.77 8.56 5.37
C LEU A 3 -1.24 7.59 6.43
N ILE A 4 -1.97 6.53 6.70
CA ILE A 4 -1.48 5.37 7.45
C ILE A 4 -1.41 4.17 6.51
N THR A 5 -0.30 3.43 6.53
CA THR A 5 -0.21 2.09 5.93
C THR A 5 0.00 1.04 7.02
N TRP A 6 -0.65 -0.12 6.89
CA TRP A 6 -0.56 -1.17 7.90
C TRP A 6 -0.91 -2.55 7.35
N ASN A 7 0.02 -3.51 7.47
CA ASN A 7 -0.33 -4.92 7.37
C ASN A 7 -1.10 -5.33 8.64
N THR A 8 -2.33 -5.81 8.47
CA THR A 8 -3.24 -6.06 9.59
C THR A 8 -3.34 -7.53 9.98
N GLN A 9 -2.64 -8.43 9.29
CA GLN A 9 -2.72 -9.88 9.51
C GLN A 9 -4.19 -10.34 9.55
N TRP A 10 -4.96 -10.01 8.50
CA TRP A 10 -6.43 -10.21 8.48
C TRP A 10 -7.12 -9.76 9.77
N CYS A 11 -6.75 -8.58 10.28
CA CYS A 11 -7.21 -7.99 11.53
C CYS A 11 -7.00 -8.85 12.78
N GLN A 12 -6.10 -9.83 12.74
CA GLN A 12 -5.75 -10.68 13.88
C GLN A 12 -4.66 -10.02 14.73
N GLY A 13 -4.96 -9.83 16.00
CA GLY A 13 -4.00 -9.30 16.95
C GLY A 13 -3.12 -10.39 17.54
N LEU A 14 -2.10 -9.97 18.27
CA LEU A 14 -1.20 -10.89 18.99
C LEU A 14 -1.91 -11.66 20.13
N ASP A 15 -3.13 -11.26 20.48
CA ASP A 15 -4.03 -11.98 21.36
C ASP A 15 -4.83 -13.10 20.65
N GLY A 16 -4.63 -13.27 19.35
CA GLY A 16 -5.32 -14.24 18.50
C GLY A 16 -6.73 -13.83 18.09
N VAL A 17 -7.23 -12.68 18.54
CA VAL A 17 -8.59 -12.20 18.25
C VAL A 17 -8.60 -11.46 16.91
N VAL A 18 -9.56 -11.78 16.04
CA VAL A 18 -9.80 -11.06 14.77
C VAL A 18 -10.80 -9.93 15.03
N SER A 19 -10.36 -8.67 14.90
CA SER A 19 -11.23 -7.48 15.07
C SER A 19 -10.85 -6.32 14.16
N PRO A 20 -11.63 -6.07 13.08
CA PRO A 20 -11.54 -4.85 12.30
C PRO A 20 -11.79 -3.57 13.12
N GLU A 21 -12.60 -3.64 14.17
CA GLU A 21 -12.86 -2.52 15.10
C GLU A 21 -11.59 -2.06 15.79
N ARG A 22 -10.77 -3.01 16.26
CA ARG A 22 -9.49 -2.69 16.92
C ARG A 22 -8.54 -2.01 15.94
N ILE A 23 -8.44 -2.49 14.70
CA ILE A 23 -7.63 -1.86 13.66
C ILE A 23 -8.06 -0.41 13.43
N VAL A 24 -9.35 -0.15 13.22
CA VAL A 24 -9.85 1.21 13.00
C VAL A 24 -9.64 2.10 14.23
N ALA A 25 -9.87 1.58 15.44
CA ALA A 25 -9.68 2.33 16.67
C ALA A 25 -8.20 2.73 16.87
N GLU A 26 -7.26 1.81 16.64
CA GLU A 26 -5.83 2.11 16.75
C GLU A 26 -5.32 3.07 15.67
N ALA A 27 -5.77 2.90 14.41
CA ALA A 27 -5.44 3.84 13.34
C ALA A 27 -5.93 5.26 13.68
N ARG A 28 -7.14 5.41 14.24
CA ARG A 28 -7.69 6.70 14.69
C ARG A 28 -6.96 7.25 15.90
N ALA A 29 -6.49 6.40 16.81
CA ALA A 29 -5.68 6.81 17.95
C ALA A 29 -4.30 7.32 17.50
N MET A 30 -3.74 6.77 16.42
CA MET A 30 -2.48 7.22 15.83
C MET A 30 -2.63 8.59 15.15
N ALA A 31 -3.68 8.79 14.36
CA ALA A 31 -3.98 10.07 13.73
C ALA A 31 -5.44 10.20 13.27
N ASP A 32 -5.93 11.43 13.15
CA ASP A 32 -7.06 11.75 12.26
C ASP A 32 -6.56 11.66 10.81
N PHE A 33 -6.55 10.44 10.26
CA PHE A 33 -6.03 10.16 8.93
C PHE A 33 -7.02 10.52 7.82
N ASP A 34 -6.49 10.89 6.66
CA ASP A 34 -7.28 11.08 5.43
C ASP A 34 -7.32 9.82 4.58
N LEU A 35 -6.25 9.01 4.68
CA LEU A 35 -6.02 7.80 3.91
C LEU A 35 -5.56 6.66 4.83
N LEU A 36 -6.17 5.48 4.68
CA LEU A 36 -5.76 4.26 5.35
C LEU A 36 -5.54 3.16 4.31
N CYS A 37 -4.31 2.67 4.20
CA CYS A 37 -3.90 1.61 3.29
C CYS A 37 -3.63 0.34 4.09
N LEU A 38 -4.45 -0.70 3.91
CA LEU A 38 -4.35 -1.94 4.64
C LEU A 38 -3.87 -3.07 3.73
N GLN A 39 -2.99 -3.91 4.24
CA GLN A 39 -2.63 -5.20 3.65
C GLN A 39 -3.28 -6.34 4.43
N GLU A 40 -3.41 -7.48 3.77
CA GLU A 40 -3.98 -8.72 4.31
C GLU A 40 -5.45 -8.65 4.71
N VAL A 41 -6.26 -7.90 3.98
CA VAL A 41 -7.72 -7.86 4.22
C VAL A 41 -8.39 -9.08 3.61
N ALA A 42 -9.19 -9.80 4.41
CA ALA A 42 -9.81 -11.06 4.03
C ALA A 42 -11.35 -10.97 3.89
N VAL A 43 -11.88 -11.67 2.90
CA VAL A 43 -13.31 -11.94 2.72
C VAL A 43 -13.51 -13.44 2.52
N HIS A 44 -14.32 -14.02 3.39
CA HIS A 44 -14.76 -15.40 3.40
C HIS A 44 -13.62 -16.43 3.38
N PHE A 45 -12.58 -16.17 4.19
CA PHE A 45 -11.49 -17.11 4.48
C PHE A 45 -11.61 -17.66 5.92
N PRO A 46 -12.39 -18.74 6.16
CA PRO A 46 -12.55 -19.33 7.50
C PRO A 46 -11.25 -19.86 8.10
N ALA A 47 -10.29 -20.27 7.26
CA ALA A 47 -8.99 -20.72 7.74
C ALA A 47 -8.17 -19.61 8.42
N LEU A 48 -8.46 -18.34 8.10
CA LEU A 48 -7.81 -17.17 8.70
C LEU A 48 -8.70 -16.57 9.80
N THR A 49 -9.96 -16.32 9.46
CA THR A 49 -10.88 -15.50 10.27
C THR A 49 -11.78 -16.33 11.19
N GLY A 50 -11.82 -17.66 11.02
CA GLY A 50 -12.81 -18.51 11.66
C GLY A 50 -14.23 -18.08 11.27
N SER A 51 -15.06 -17.82 12.27
CA SER A 51 -16.39 -17.21 12.09
C SER A 51 -16.41 -15.70 12.40
N SER A 52 -15.28 -15.12 12.80
CA SER A 52 -15.17 -13.74 13.24
C SER A 52 -14.88 -12.82 12.06
N ALA A 53 -15.70 -11.79 11.84
CA ALA A 53 -15.54 -10.84 10.72
C ALA A 53 -15.28 -11.53 9.36
N PRO A 54 -16.19 -12.41 8.90
CA PRO A 54 -15.98 -13.18 7.68
C PRO A 54 -16.01 -12.32 6.40
N ASP A 55 -16.38 -11.04 6.49
CA ASP A 55 -16.24 -10.06 5.41
C ASP A 55 -15.67 -8.77 6.01
N GLN A 56 -14.34 -8.68 6.05
CA GLN A 56 -13.66 -7.54 6.66
C GLN A 56 -13.88 -6.27 5.85
N VAL A 57 -14.08 -6.36 4.54
CA VAL A 57 -14.33 -5.21 3.68
C VAL A 57 -15.69 -4.58 4.01
N ALA A 58 -16.74 -5.40 4.13
CA ALA A 58 -18.06 -4.94 4.56
C ALA A 58 -17.98 -4.30 5.95
N ARG A 59 -17.27 -4.93 6.89
CA ARG A 59 -17.13 -4.40 8.24
C ARG A 59 -16.36 -3.08 8.30
N LEU A 60 -15.28 -2.96 7.52
CA LEU A 60 -14.48 -1.73 7.42
C LEU A 60 -15.29 -0.57 6.81
N ARG A 61 -16.18 -0.84 5.84
CA ARG A 61 -17.12 0.16 5.31
C ARG A 61 -18.06 0.71 6.38
N GLU A 62 -18.56 -0.14 7.28
CA GLU A 62 -19.41 0.29 8.38
C GLU A 62 -18.66 1.14 9.42
N LEU A 63 -17.38 0.82 9.67
CA LEU A 63 -16.53 1.50 10.66
C LEU A 63 -15.93 2.82 10.15
N LEU A 64 -15.87 3.00 8.84
CA LEU A 64 -15.31 4.17 8.17
C LEU A 64 -16.36 4.82 7.25
N PRO A 65 -17.52 5.26 7.78
CA PRO A 65 -18.63 5.76 6.95
C PRO A 65 -18.26 7.01 6.13
N ASP A 66 -17.27 7.77 6.59
CA ASP A 66 -16.79 8.99 5.94
C ASP A 66 -15.68 8.73 4.92
N HIS A 67 -15.34 7.46 4.67
CA HIS A 67 -14.28 7.06 3.74
C HIS A 67 -14.85 6.20 2.61
N GLU A 68 -14.47 6.53 1.38
CA GLU A 68 -14.66 5.64 0.24
C GLU A 68 -13.68 4.47 0.32
N ILE A 69 -14.18 3.23 0.19
CA ILE A 69 -13.40 2.00 0.35
C ILE A 69 -13.18 1.31 -1.00
N HIS A 70 -11.92 1.20 -1.40
CA HIS A 70 -11.47 0.46 -2.57
C HIS A 70 -10.68 -0.78 -2.16
N PHE A 71 -11.22 -1.95 -2.48
CA PHE A 71 -10.60 -3.23 -2.16
C PHE A 71 -10.12 -3.93 -3.44
N GLY A 72 -8.83 -4.24 -3.50
CA GLY A 72 -8.21 -5.01 -4.56
C GLY A 72 -7.86 -6.41 -4.08
N ALA A 73 -8.63 -7.40 -4.53
CA ALA A 73 -8.35 -8.80 -4.25
C ALA A 73 -7.17 -9.30 -5.10
N ALA A 74 -6.07 -9.70 -4.45
CA ALA A 74 -4.97 -10.38 -5.11
C ALA A 74 -5.32 -11.85 -5.36
N VAL A 75 -5.92 -12.48 -4.35
CA VAL A 75 -6.55 -13.80 -4.46
C VAL A 75 -8.04 -13.59 -4.59
N GLN A 76 -8.64 -14.20 -5.62
CA GLN A 76 -10.09 -14.24 -5.81
C GLN A 76 -10.51 -15.57 -6.43
N GLU A 77 -11.03 -16.47 -5.61
CA GLU A 77 -11.31 -17.85 -5.99
C GLU A 77 -12.57 -18.39 -5.30
N ARG A 78 -13.14 -19.49 -5.81
CA ARG A 78 -14.27 -20.16 -5.17
C ARG A 78 -13.77 -21.14 -4.10
N GLY A 79 -14.29 -21.00 -2.88
CA GLY A 79 -14.11 -21.99 -1.83
C GLY A 79 -14.87 -23.29 -2.10
N PRO A 80 -14.55 -24.39 -1.39
CA PRO A 80 -15.30 -25.65 -1.47
C PRO A 80 -16.80 -25.52 -1.12
N ASP A 81 -17.17 -24.48 -0.37
CA ASP A 81 -18.54 -24.11 -0.02
C ASP A 81 -19.24 -23.28 -1.12
N GLY A 82 -18.58 -23.06 -2.25
CA GLY A 82 -19.10 -22.31 -3.41
C GLY A 82 -19.05 -20.79 -3.28
N ARG A 83 -18.66 -20.25 -2.11
CA ARG A 83 -18.53 -18.79 -1.89
C ARG A 83 -17.22 -18.28 -2.49
N TRP A 84 -17.24 -17.04 -2.97
CA TRP A 84 -16.02 -16.34 -3.32
C TRP A 84 -15.20 -16.07 -2.06
N ARG A 85 -13.90 -16.35 -2.14
CA ARG A 85 -12.90 -16.00 -1.14
C ARG A 85 -11.99 -14.95 -1.74
N GLN A 86 -11.75 -13.87 -0.99
CA GLN A 86 -10.90 -12.78 -1.45
C GLN A 86 -9.87 -12.38 -0.40
N PHE A 87 -8.67 -12.06 -0.85
CA PHE A 87 -7.59 -11.61 0.02
C PHE A 87 -6.73 -10.60 -0.72
N GLY A 88 -6.41 -9.47 -0.09
CA GLY A 88 -5.62 -8.43 -0.75
C GLY A 88 -5.53 -7.12 0.01
N ASN A 89 -5.46 -6.03 -0.74
CA ASN A 89 -5.17 -4.70 -0.21
C ASN A 89 -6.41 -3.81 -0.24
N LEU A 90 -6.50 -2.89 0.71
CA LEU A 90 -7.62 -1.95 0.83
C LEU A 90 -7.09 -0.53 0.97
N VAL A 91 -7.73 0.42 0.29
CA VAL A 91 -7.55 1.85 0.51
C VAL A 91 -8.87 2.45 0.98
N ALA A 92 -8.86 3.09 2.13
CA ALA A 92 -9.93 3.94 2.62
C ALA A 92 -9.53 5.41 2.42
N SER A 93 -10.37 6.21 1.76
CA SER A 93 -10.09 7.62 1.49
C SER A 93 -11.23 8.52 1.94
N ARG A 94 -10.93 9.50 2.81
CA ARG A 94 -11.81 10.64 3.09
C ARG A 94 -11.70 11.73 2.03
N LEU A 95 -10.63 11.72 1.23
CA LEU A 95 -10.42 12.64 0.12
C LEU A 95 -11.24 12.21 -1.11
N PRO A 96 -11.68 13.15 -1.97
CA PRO A 96 -12.37 12.82 -3.21
C PRO A 96 -11.53 11.88 -4.08
N VAL A 97 -12.06 10.70 -4.38
CA VAL A 97 -11.43 9.74 -5.29
C VAL A 97 -11.81 10.07 -6.72
N LEU A 98 -10.81 10.22 -7.58
CA LEU A 98 -10.99 10.52 -9.00
C LEU A 98 -10.89 9.27 -9.88
N GLN A 99 -10.13 8.26 -9.43
CA GLN A 99 -9.97 6.99 -10.12
C GLN A 99 -9.46 5.91 -9.16
N ALA A 100 -9.92 4.67 -9.31
CA ALA A 100 -9.34 3.49 -8.67
C ALA A 100 -8.98 2.43 -9.72
N GLN A 101 -7.83 1.79 -9.57
CA GLN A 101 -7.34 0.73 -10.44
C GLN A 101 -6.67 -0.36 -9.60
N HIS A 102 -6.85 -1.62 -10.00
CA HIS A 102 -6.27 -2.78 -9.32
C HIS A 102 -5.40 -3.53 -10.32
N HIS A 103 -4.10 -3.56 -10.07
CA HIS A 103 -3.10 -4.14 -10.96
C HIS A 103 -2.60 -5.46 -10.36
N ALA A 104 -2.83 -6.58 -11.05
CA ALA A 104 -2.15 -7.83 -10.72
C ALA A 104 -0.64 -7.63 -10.92
N LEU A 105 0.17 -8.08 -9.96
CA LEU A 105 1.61 -8.07 -10.09
C LEU A 105 2.09 -9.43 -10.64
N PRO A 106 3.25 -9.47 -11.33
CA PRO A 106 3.80 -10.72 -11.84
C PRO A 106 3.97 -11.78 -10.76
N TRP A 107 3.64 -13.02 -11.11
CA TRP A 107 3.80 -14.19 -10.25
C TRP A 107 4.50 -15.31 -11.05
N PRO A 108 5.79 -15.13 -11.39
CA PRO A 108 6.54 -16.14 -12.14
C PRO A 108 6.74 -17.41 -11.31
N ALA A 109 6.82 -18.57 -11.97
CA ALA A 109 7.16 -19.82 -11.32
C ALA A 109 8.57 -19.72 -10.72
N ASP A 110 8.71 -20.15 -9.46
CA ASP A 110 9.99 -20.32 -8.78
C ASP A 110 10.10 -21.79 -8.36
N PRO A 111 11.04 -22.56 -8.94
CA PRO A 111 11.20 -23.98 -8.62
C PRO A 111 11.70 -24.21 -7.19
N GLY A 112 12.22 -23.19 -6.51
CA GLY A 112 12.87 -23.33 -5.21
C GLY A 112 14.17 -24.13 -5.29
N ALA A 113 14.88 -24.23 -4.16
CA ALA A 113 16.18 -24.90 -4.10
C ALA A 113 16.08 -26.42 -4.38
N GLU A 114 14.96 -27.03 -4.04
CA GLU A 114 14.74 -28.49 -4.16
C GLU A 114 13.89 -28.87 -5.39
N GLY A 115 13.50 -27.92 -6.23
CA GLY A 115 12.65 -28.17 -7.40
C GLY A 115 11.18 -28.49 -7.09
N THR A 116 10.76 -28.35 -5.83
CA THR A 116 9.38 -28.61 -5.35
C THR A 116 8.47 -27.38 -5.42
N GLY A 117 9.01 -26.25 -5.84
CA GLY A 117 8.31 -24.96 -5.84
C GLY A 117 8.43 -24.21 -4.52
N VAL A 118 8.25 -22.90 -4.56
CA VAL A 118 8.20 -22.04 -3.36
C VAL A 118 6.75 -21.75 -2.98
N ARG A 119 6.42 -21.85 -1.68
CA ARG A 119 5.13 -21.39 -1.16
C ARG A 119 4.94 -19.92 -1.55
N SER A 120 3.89 -19.61 -2.28
CA SER A 120 3.64 -18.25 -2.76
C SER A 120 2.16 -18.06 -3.08
N MET A 121 1.75 -16.83 -3.32
CA MET A 121 0.39 -16.47 -3.71
C MET A 121 0.40 -15.28 -4.68
N PRO A 122 -0.66 -15.08 -5.49
CA PRO A 122 -0.79 -13.90 -6.32
C PRO A 122 -0.70 -12.62 -5.48
N ARG A 123 0.01 -11.61 -6.01
CA ARG A 123 0.14 -10.27 -5.41
C ARG A 123 -0.48 -9.22 -6.32
N MET A 124 -0.81 -8.07 -5.76
CA MET A 124 -1.45 -6.98 -6.50
C MET A 124 -1.08 -5.60 -5.93
N CYS A 125 -1.21 -4.56 -6.75
CA CYS A 125 -1.11 -3.17 -6.35
C CYS A 125 -2.45 -2.45 -6.60
N THR A 126 -3.01 -1.83 -5.57
CA THR A 126 -4.18 -0.95 -5.70
C THR A 126 -3.71 0.49 -5.84
N VAL A 127 -4.15 1.16 -6.90
CA VAL A 127 -3.83 2.56 -7.20
C VAL A 127 -5.11 3.39 -7.14
N VAL A 128 -5.21 4.27 -6.15
CA VAL A 128 -6.30 5.23 -5.99
C VAL A 128 -5.76 6.63 -6.27
N THR A 129 -6.30 7.30 -7.28
CA THR A 129 -6.00 8.71 -7.55
C THR A 129 -6.97 9.58 -6.77
N VAL A 130 -6.47 10.31 -5.79
CA VAL A 130 -7.24 11.22 -4.93
C VAL A 130 -6.98 12.67 -5.29
N LEU A 131 -7.90 13.56 -4.95
CA LEU A 131 -7.68 15.00 -5.00
C LEU A 131 -7.06 15.48 -3.66
N ALA A 132 -5.74 15.55 -3.61
CA ALA A 132 -5.03 16.01 -2.42
C ALA A 132 -5.25 17.52 -2.18
N PRO A 133 -5.52 17.97 -0.94
CA PRO A 133 -5.88 19.34 -0.60
C PRO A 133 -4.66 20.29 -0.56
N PHE A 134 -3.72 20.14 -1.49
CA PHE A 134 -2.52 20.96 -1.56
C PHE A 134 -2.84 22.40 -1.98
N ALA A 135 -2.11 23.36 -1.42
CA ALA A 135 -2.09 24.74 -1.85
C ALA A 135 -1.12 24.92 -3.05
N PRO A 136 -1.38 25.89 -3.94
CA PRO A 136 -2.49 26.86 -3.90
C PRO A 136 -3.83 26.33 -4.44
N ARG A 137 -3.85 25.12 -5.03
CA ARG A 137 -5.07 24.46 -5.52
C ARG A 137 -4.93 22.94 -5.35
N PRO A 138 -6.01 22.21 -5.02
CA PRO A 138 -5.97 20.77 -4.90
C PRO A 138 -5.39 20.10 -6.14
N ARG A 139 -4.62 19.03 -5.96
CA ARG A 139 -3.92 18.34 -7.05
C ARG A 139 -4.17 16.83 -7.00
N PRO A 140 -4.30 16.15 -8.16
CA PRO A 140 -4.36 14.70 -8.18
C PRO A 140 -3.07 14.09 -7.63
N LEU A 141 -3.22 13.11 -6.75
CA LEU A 141 -2.15 12.30 -6.15
C LEU A 141 -2.50 10.83 -6.32
N ARG A 142 -1.58 10.02 -6.83
CA ARG A 142 -1.74 8.55 -6.78
C ARG A 142 -1.33 8.04 -5.40
N VAL A 143 -2.19 7.23 -4.80
CA VAL A 143 -1.89 6.43 -3.61
C VAL A 143 -1.87 4.98 -4.06
N MET A 144 -0.69 4.37 -4.00
CA MET A 144 -0.41 3.02 -4.43
C MET A 144 -0.18 2.17 -3.19
N THR A 145 -0.96 1.12 -2.99
CA THR A 145 -0.76 0.17 -1.89
C THR A 145 -0.53 -1.24 -2.40
N THR A 146 0.46 -1.93 -1.82
CA THR A 146 0.89 -3.26 -2.24
C THR A 146 1.23 -4.15 -1.05
N HIS A 147 1.26 -5.45 -1.29
CA HIS A 147 1.86 -6.45 -0.40
C HIS A 147 2.68 -7.38 -1.28
N LEU A 148 4.00 -7.33 -1.16
CA LEU A 148 4.93 -8.08 -2.00
C LEU A 148 5.17 -9.50 -1.51
N GLU A 149 5.75 -10.33 -2.37
CA GLU A 149 6.03 -11.71 -2.06
C GLU A 149 7.09 -11.90 -0.97
N TYR A 150 6.80 -12.79 -0.02
CA TYR A 150 7.65 -13.07 1.13
C TYR A 150 8.74 -14.09 0.82
N TYR A 151 8.37 -15.25 0.27
CA TYR A 151 9.28 -16.40 0.22
C TYR A 151 10.23 -16.39 -0.97
N SER A 152 9.86 -15.77 -2.09
CA SER A 152 10.62 -15.81 -3.34
C SER A 152 11.18 -14.43 -3.70
N PRO A 153 12.51 -14.21 -3.56
CA PRO A 153 13.17 -13.01 -4.08
C PRO A 153 12.99 -12.84 -5.60
N LEU A 154 12.89 -13.95 -6.35
CA LEU A 154 12.65 -13.93 -7.80
C LEU A 154 11.28 -13.31 -8.10
N GLN A 155 10.23 -13.79 -7.45
CA GLN A 155 8.88 -13.24 -7.62
C GLN A 155 8.81 -11.79 -7.13
N ARG A 156 9.37 -11.49 -5.94
CA ARG A 156 9.39 -10.14 -5.38
C ARG A 156 10.11 -9.15 -6.29
N GLY A 157 11.24 -9.53 -6.89
CA GLY A 157 11.96 -8.71 -7.86
C GLY A 157 11.12 -8.37 -9.09
N ALA A 158 10.42 -9.36 -9.66
CA ALA A 158 9.51 -9.13 -10.79
C ALA A 158 8.34 -8.21 -10.43
N GLN A 159 7.83 -8.29 -9.19
CA GLN A 159 6.77 -7.42 -8.69
C GLN A 159 7.26 -5.98 -8.52
N ILE A 160 8.47 -5.77 -8.03
CA ILE A 160 9.08 -4.44 -7.90
C ILE A 160 9.31 -3.79 -9.26
N GLN A 161 9.81 -4.55 -10.23
CA GLN A 161 9.93 -4.07 -11.62
C GLN A 161 8.58 -3.64 -12.19
N ALA A 162 7.51 -4.39 -11.91
CA ALA A 162 6.17 -4.01 -12.32
C ALA A 162 5.67 -2.73 -11.63
N LEU A 163 5.97 -2.53 -10.34
CA LEU A 163 5.64 -1.28 -9.63
C LEU A 163 6.37 -0.08 -10.21
N HIS A 164 7.66 -0.25 -10.53
CA HIS A 164 8.47 0.79 -11.18
C HIS A 164 7.90 1.16 -12.56
N ALA A 165 7.60 0.16 -13.39
CA ALA A 165 6.97 0.35 -14.71
C ALA A 165 5.56 0.97 -14.62
N LEU A 166 4.79 0.66 -13.57
CA LEU A 166 3.48 1.29 -13.32
C LEU A 166 3.63 2.79 -13.04
N HIS A 167 4.60 3.18 -12.22
CA HIS A 167 4.87 4.59 -11.93
C HIS A 167 5.38 5.32 -13.17
N GLU A 168 6.33 4.74 -13.90
CA GLU A 168 6.86 5.26 -15.16
C GLU A 168 5.75 5.50 -16.19
N SER A 169 4.93 4.48 -16.47
CA SER A 169 3.81 4.56 -17.43
C SER A 169 2.83 5.66 -17.05
N ALA A 170 2.59 5.85 -15.76
CA ALA A 170 1.65 6.85 -15.27
C ALA A 170 2.25 8.26 -15.28
N CYS A 171 3.56 8.42 -15.10
CA CYS A 171 4.29 9.67 -15.33
C CYS A 171 4.33 10.04 -16.82
N ALA A 172 4.64 9.08 -17.70
CA ALA A 172 4.62 9.25 -19.15
C ALA A 172 3.26 9.74 -19.64
N ARG A 173 2.17 9.16 -19.12
CA ARG A 173 0.80 9.57 -19.43
C ARG A 173 0.43 10.95 -18.88
N ALA A 174 1.07 11.41 -17.81
CA ALA A 174 0.89 12.79 -17.32
C ALA A 174 1.65 13.81 -18.19
N LEU A 175 2.82 13.45 -18.72
CA LEU A 175 3.58 14.28 -19.65
C LEU A 175 2.97 14.32 -21.06
N CYS A 176 2.37 13.21 -21.49
CA CYS A 176 1.67 13.09 -22.77
C CYS A 176 0.27 12.49 -22.57
N PRO A 177 -0.71 13.30 -22.13
CA PRO A 177 -2.09 12.85 -21.96
C PRO A 177 -2.70 12.33 -23.26
N PRO A 178 -3.60 11.33 -23.22
CA PRO A 178 -4.35 10.90 -24.38
C PRO A 178 -5.14 12.06 -24.98
N TRP A 179 -5.37 12.01 -26.30
CA TRP A 179 -6.35 12.90 -26.92
C TRP A 179 -7.73 12.61 -26.37
N VAL A 180 -8.50 13.66 -26.10
CA VAL A 180 -9.84 13.57 -25.54
C VAL A 180 -10.78 14.49 -26.30
N ASP A 181 -11.97 13.98 -26.59
CA ASP A 181 -13.10 14.82 -26.98
C ASP A 181 -13.63 15.52 -25.72
N ALA A 182 -13.57 16.85 -25.70
CA ALA A 182 -13.96 17.67 -24.55
C ALA A 182 -15.44 17.52 -24.16
N GLN A 183 -16.29 17.00 -25.05
CA GLN A 183 -17.71 16.76 -24.78
C GLN A 183 -17.99 15.32 -24.34
N SER A 184 -17.00 14.43 -24.38
CA SER A 184 -17.21 13.03 -24.03
C SER A 184 -17.37 12.85 -22.53
N THR A 185 -18.49 12.23 -22.14
CA THR A 185 -18.75 11.73 -20.78
C THR A 185 -18.66 10.20 -20.71
N GLY A 186 -18.18 9.57 -21.78
CA GLY A 186 -18.05 8.12 -21.90
C GLY A 186 -16.69 7.60 -21.43
N PRO A 187 -16.35 6.33 -21.70
CA PRO A 187 -15.07 5.73 -21.31
C PRO A 187 -13.82 6.51 -21.79
N PHE A 188 -13.94 7.24 -22.91
CA PHE A 188 -12.88 8.08 -23.51
C PHE A 188 -12.80 9.51 -22.95
N GLN A 189 -13.59 9.85 -21.93
CA GLN A 189 -13.51 11.16 -21.28
C GLN A 189 -12.14 11.44 -20.67
N ALA A 190 -11.81 12.72 -20.54
CA ALA A 190 -10.62 13.19 -19.84
C ALA A 190 -10.53 12.61 -18.43
N LYS A 191 -9.32 12.19 -18.06
CA LYS A 191 -9.02 11.64 -16.73
C LYS A 191 -7.88 12.46 -16.12
N PRO A 192 -7.85 12.63 -14.79
CA PRO A 192 -6.70 13.25 -14.15
C PRO A 192 -5.47 12.35 -14.34
N HIS A 193 -4.41 12.94 -14.84
CA HIS A 193 -3.08 12.32 -14.89
C HIS A 193 -2.14 13.18 -14.04
N THR A 194 -1.29 12.53 -13.26
CA THR A 194 -0.36 13.17 -12.34
C THR A 194 0.96 12.43 -12.36
N GLN A 195 2.05 13.07 -11.95
CA GLN A 195 3.33 12.39 -11.68
C GLN A 195 3.51 12.14 -10.18
N SER A 196 2.73 12.83 -9.35
CA SER A 196 2.78 12.74 -7.90
C SER A 196 2.23 11.40 -7.43
N ALA A 197 3.02 10.66 -6.67
CA ALA A 197 2.65 9.34 -6.15
C ALA A 197 3.20 9.10 -4.74
N LEU A 198 2.39 8.44 -3.92
CA LEU A 198 2.84 7.69 -2.74
C LEU A 198 2.69 6.20 -3.02
N LEU A 199 3.72 5.42 -2.73
CA LEU A 199 3.71 3.96 -2.79
C LEU A 199 4.00 3.41 -1.40
N CYS A 200 3.09 2.59 -0.86
CA CYS A 200 3.17 2.11 0.52
C CYS A 200 2.70 0.66 0.68
N GLY A 201 3.05 0.07 1.82
CA GLY A 201 2.60 -1.26 2.22
C GLY A 201 3.74 -2.13 2.70
N ASP A 202 3.48 -3.44 2.72
CA ASP A 202 4.44 -4.45 3.14
C ASP A 202 5.25 -4.96 1.93
N PHE A 203 6.55 -4.70 1.95
CA PHE A 203 7.46 -5.08 0.87
C PHE A 203 8.16 -6.41 1.14
N ASN A 204 8.00 -6.99 2.32
CA ASN A 204 8.64 -8.25 2.71
C ASN A 204 10.16 -8.29 2.42
N LEU A 205 10.82 -7.15 2.63
CA LEU A 205 12.26 -6.99 2.45
C LEU A 205 12.80 -6.00 3.50
N PRO A 206 14.04 -6.19 3.99
CA PRO A 206 14.67 -5.26 4.91
C PRO A 206 15.19 -4.00 4.18
N PRO A 207 15.44 -2.89 4.90
CA PRO A 207 16.14 -1.74 4.32
C PRO A 207 17.50 -2.16 3.77
N GLY A 208 17.89 -1.61 2.62
CA GLY A 208 19.18 -1.90 2.00
C GLY A 208 19.27 -3.23 1.23
N ALA A 209 18.20 -4.02 1.17
CA ALA A 209 18.12 -5.12 0.20
C ALA A 209 18.26 -4.57 -1.24
N PRO A 210 18.86 -5.31 -2.19
CA PRO A 210 18.94 -4.87 -3.59
C PRO A 210 17.58 -4.45 -4.17
N GLU A 211 16.54 -5.19 -3.81
CA GLU A 211 15.15 -4.91 -4.16
C GLU A 211 14.64 -3.55 -3.64
N HIS A 212 15.05 -3.12 -2.43
CA HIS A 212 14.71 -1.81 -1.87
C HIS A 212 15.24 -0.67 -2.73
N TRP A 213 16.45 -0.84 -3.28
CA TRP A 213 17.07 0.14 -4.16
C TRP A 213 16.40 0.17 -5.55
N LEU A 214 15.97 -0.98 -6.08
CA LEU A 214 15.27 -1.06 -7.37
C LEU A 214 14.01 -0.18 -7.42
N ILE A 215 13.25 -0.10 -6.33
CA ILE A 215 12.05 0.76 -6.24
C ILE A 215 12.40 2.23 -6.47
N GLN A 216 13.59 2.65 -6.04
CA GLN A 216 14.04 4.04 -6.04
C GLN A 216 14.90 4.40 -7.25
N GLN A 217 15.07 3.47 -8.19
CA GLN A 217 15.86 3.73 -9.39
C GLN A 217 15.31 4.92 -10.18
N PRO A 218 16.19 5.81 -10.66
CA PRO A 218 15.80 6.85 -11.61
C PRO A 218 15.02 6.27 -12.78
N LEU A 219 14.02 7.04 -13.25
CA LEU A 219 13.32 6.74 -14.49
C LEU A 219 14.15 7.19 -15.69
N ASP A 220 13.94 6.54 -16.85
CA ASP A 220 14.72 6.82 -18.07
C ASP A 220 14.57 8.27 -18.56
N ASP A 221 13.38 8.87 -18.38
CA ASP A 221 13.12 10.27 -18.67
C ASP A 221 13.26 11.12 -17.40
N ALA A 222 14.28 11.99 -17.37
CA ALA A 222 14.60 12.85 -16.23
C ALA A 222 13.48 13.84 -15.84
N ARG A 223 12.45 14.04 -16.68
CA ARG A 223 11.25 14.81 -16.32
C ARG A 223 10.33 14.07 -15.38
N MET A 224 10.44 12.74 -15.32
CA MET A 224 9.62 11.89 -14.47
C MET A 224 10.31 11.70 -13.11
N PRO A 225 9.63 12.03 -11.99
CA PRO A 225 10.23 11.92 -10.68
C PRO A 225 10.39 10.45 -10.26
N ALA A 226 11.59 10.07 -9.82
CA ALA A 226 11.80 8.79 -9.15
C ALA A 226 11.02 8.71 -7.83
N LEU A 227 10.85 7.49 -7.32
CA LEU A 227 10.33 7.25 -5.99
C LEU A 227 11.48 7.29 -4.97
N HIS A 228 11.23 7.83 -3.79
CA HIS A 228 12.20 7.98 -2.71
C HIS A 228 11.61 7.46 -1.42
N ASP A 229 12.37 6.66 -0.69
CA ASP A 229 12.00 6.24 0.66
C ASP A 229 11.87 7.46 1.56
N LEU A 230 10.73 7.61 2.23
CA LEU A 230 10.45 8.77 3.07
C LEU A 230 11.18 8.73 4.41
N TRP A 231 11.63 7.57 4.87
CA TRP A 231 12.33 7.47 6.14
C TRP A 231 13.61 8.29 6.20
N PRO A 232 14.60 8.09 5.29
CA PRO A 232 15.82 8.88 5.30
C PRO A 232 15.58 10.36 4.98
N VAL A 233 14.49 10.69 4.28
CA VAL A 233 14.10 12.09 4.01
C VAL A 233 13.80 12.85 5.30
N VAL A 234 13.17 12.19 6.28
CA VAL A 234 12.79 12.80 7.57
C VAL A 234 13.85 12.58 8.64
N HIS A 235 14.47 11.41 8.69
CA HIS A 235 15.33 10.98 9.80
C HIS A 235 16.82 10.93 9.46
N GLY A 236 17.22 11.23 8.22
CA GLY A 236 18.61 11.16 7.77
C GLY A 236 19.17 9.74 7.87
N ASP A 237 20.36 9.61 8.44
CA ASP A 237 21.06 8.32 8.59
C ASP A 237 20.50 7.42 9.72
N ARG A 238 19.45 7.85 10.42
CA ARG A 238 18.84 7.04 11.48
C ARG A 238 18.25 5.75 10.88
N PRO A 239 18.58 4.57 11.42
CA PRO A 239 17.98 3.31 10.98
C PRO A 239 16.44 3.35 11.04
N HIS A 240 15.81 2.55 10.18
CA HIS A 240 14.37 2.36 10.19
C HIS A 240 13.90 1.78 11.53
N ASP A 241 12.82 2.32 12.08
CA ASP A 241 12.14 1.65 13.18
C ASP A 241 11.49 0.38 12.66
N PRO A 242 11.59 -0.75 13.39
CA PRO A 242 11.08 -2.03 12.92
C PRO A 242 9.56 -2.01 12.87
N THR A 243 9.00 -2.65 11.84
CA THR A 243 7.56 -2.77 11.64
C THR A 243 7.08 -4.20 11.81
N PHE A 244 7.95 -5.20 11.67
CA PHE A 244 7.62 -6.62 11.84
C PHE A 244 8.51 -7.27 12.90
N LEU A 245 8.01 -8.34 13.53
CA LEU A 245 8.68 -9.06 14.63
C LEU A 245 9.03 -8.17 15.84
N VAL A 246 8.26 -7.11 16.08
CA VAL A 246 8.51 -6.18 17.21
C VAL A 246 8.21 -6.86 18.55
N HIS A 247 6.99 -7.36 18.72
CA HIS A 247 6.50 -7.96 19.97
C HIS A 247 6.45 -9.48 19.97
N GLU A 248 6.46 -10.09 18.79
CA GLU A 248 6.48 -11.56 18.63
C GLU A 248 7.76 -12.03 17.94
N ARG A 249 8.04 -13.33 18.05
CA ARG A 249 9.23 -13.99 17.52
C ARG A 249 8.91 -15.26 16.72
N ALA A 250 7.64 -15.43 16.32
CA ALA A 250 7.17 -16.63 15.65
C ALA A 250 7.84 -16.85 14.28
N TRP A 251 8.22 -15.77 13.59
CA TRP A 251 8.75 -15.80 12.22
C TRP A 251 10.25 -15.45 12.12
N GLY A 252 10.91 -15.19 13.25
CA GLY A 252 12.32 -14.86 13.27
C GLY A 252 12.80 -14.27 14.60
N PRO A 253 14.12 -14.20 14.81
CA PRO A 253 14.69 -13.75 16.07
C PRO A 253 14.72 -12.22 16.23
N GLU A 254 14.80 -11.47 15.14
CA GLU A 254 15.10 -10.03 15.16
C GLU A 254 13.98 -9.19 14.52
N PRO A 255 13.57 -8.08 15.15
CA PRO A 255 12.69 -7.09 14.55
C PRO A 255 13.27 -6.52 13.26
N VAL A 256 12.42 -6.26 12.26
CA VAL A 256 12.83 -5.74 10.96
C VAL A 256 11.83 -4.70 10.45
N ALA A 257 12.32 -3.71 9.70
CA ALA A 257 11.46 -2.85 8.90
C ALA A 257 11.19 -3.52 7.55
N CYS A 258 9.92 -3.70 7.21
CA CYS A 258 9.52 -4.16 5.88
C CYS A 258 8.30 -3.42 5.34
N ASP A 259 7.68 -2.55 6.14
CA ASP A 259 6.61 -1.67 5.72
C ASP A 259 7.18 -0.28 5.41
N PHE A 260 7.11 0.13 4.15
CA PHE A 260 7.72 1.37 3.68
C PHE A 260 6.68 2.32 3.09
N VAL A 261 7.05 3.60 3.04
CA VAL A 261 6.36 4.60 2.23
C VAL A 261 7.38 5.31 1.36
N PHE A 262 7.18 5.21 0.05
CA PHE A 262 7.94 5.92 -0.96
C PHE A 262 7.11 7.07 -1.52
N ALA A 263 7.74 8.19 -1.84
CA ALA A 263 7.11 9.32 -2.52
C ALA A 263 7.85 9.70 -3.79
N SER A 264 7.12 10.17 -4.80
CA SER A 264 7.74 10.80 -5.95
C SER A 264 8.52 12.06 -5.54
N GLY A 265 9.64 12.33 -6.21
CA GLY A 265 10.55 13.44 -5.89
C GLY A 265 9.88 14.81 -5.73
N ASP A 266 8.80 15.10 -6.47
CA ASP A 266 8.04 16.35 -6.38
C ASP A 266 7.27 16.54 -5.06
N LEU A 267 7.04 15.45 -4.32
CA LEU A 267 6.37 15.48 -3.02
C LEU A 267 7.34 15.67 -1.84
N LEU A 268 8.65 15.50 -2.03
CA LEU A 268 9.62 15.57 -0.95
C LEU A 268 9.57 16.89 -0.14
N PRO A 269 9.42 18.08 -0.77
CA PRO A 269 9.30 19.33 -0.01
C PRO A 269 8.06 19.41 0.88
N ARG A 270 7.07 18.52 0.69
CA ARG A 270 5.85 18.44 1.50
C ARG A 270 5.98 17.45 2.64
N VAL A 271 7.00 16.59 2.68
CA VAL A 271 7.10 15.55 3.71
C VAL A 271 7.42 16.20 5.05
N ARG A 272 6.54 16.03 6.04
CA ARG A 272 6.70 16.60 7.39
C ARG A 272 7.02 15.56 8.44
N ARG A 273 6.44 14.38 8.32
CA ARG A 273 6.57 13.32 9.32
C ARG A 273 6.45 11.96 8.65
N ILE A 274 7.26 11.03 9.15
CA ILE A 274 7.05 9.59 9.01
C ILE A 274 7.34 8.94 10.36
N GLU A 275 6.45 8.08 10.82
CA GLU A 275 6.54 7.48 12.16
C GLU A 275 5.93 6.08 12.19
N VAL A 276 6.60 5.18 12.91
CA VAL A 276 6.11 3.84 13.22
C VAL A 276 5.51 3.83 14.62
N SER A 277 4.27 3.37 14.77
CA SER A 277 3.67 3.18 16.11
C SER A 277 4.10 1.83 16.69
N GLY A 278 5.32 1.75 17.21
CA GLY A 278 5.92 0.50 17.69
C GLY A 278 5.25 -0.14 18.92
N GLY A 279 4.28 0.53 19.56
CA GLY A 279 3.55 0.00 20.71
C GLY A 279 2.32 -0.85 20.37
N SER A 280 1.93 -0.94 19.09
CA SER A 280 0.73 -1.66 18.68
C SER A 280 0.90 -3.17 18.83
N ARG A 281 -0.17 -3.82 19.29
CA ARG A 281 -0.28 -5.29 19.37
C ARG A 281 -1.52 -5.81 18.62
N ALA A 282 -2.18 -4.94 17.85
CA ALA A 282 -3.38 -5.27 17.10
C ALA A 282 -3.12 -6.03 15.80
N SER A 283 -1.86 -6.10 15.40
CA SER A 283 -1.29 -6.90 14.32
C SER A 283 0.12 -7.33 14.73
N ASP A 284 0.70 -8.31 14.04
CA ASP A 284 2.12 -8.64 14.10
C ASP A 284 3.00 -7.59 13.41
N HIS A 285 2.40 -6.73 12.57
CA HIS A 285 3.02 -5.52 12.03
C HIS A 285 2.64 -4.24 12.79
N GLN A 286 3.49 -3.22 12.68
CA GLN A 286 3.29 -1.88 13.24
C GLN A 286 2.79 -0.92 12.16
N PRO A 287 1.79 -0.06 12.44
CA PRO A 287 1.33 0.91 11.46
C PRO A 287 2.37 2.02 11.25
N VAL A 288 2.44 2.52 10.01
CA VAL A 288 3.32 3.62 9.59
C VAL A 288 2.47 4.82 9.19
N LEU A 289 2.64 5.95 9.88
CA LEU A 289 2.01 7.24 9.57
C LEU A 289 2.94 8.09 8.71
N VAL A 290 2.40 8.72 7.68
CA VAL A 290 3.04 9.80 6.92
C VAL A 290 2.17 11.04 6.94
N GLU A 291 2.81 12.20 7.14
CA GLU A 291 2.17 13.50 7.06
C GLU A 291 2.82 14.33 5.94
N LEU A 292 1.99 14.74 4.98
CA LEU A 292 2.35 15.71 3.95
C LEU A 292 1.72 17.07 4.24
N ASP A 293 2.52 18.12 4.11
CA ASP A 293 2.10 19.50 4.20
C ASP A 293 1.20 19.89 3.02
N GLU A 294 0.10 20.52 3.37
CA GLU A 294 -0.82 21.09 2.40
C GLU A 294 -0.24 22.39 1.82
N ARG A 295 0.58 23.12 2.58
CA ARG A 295 1.22 24.37 2.16
C ARG A 295 2.72 24.18 2.13
N VAL A 296 3.36 24.25 0.97
CA VAL A 296 4.82 24.35 0.94
C VAL A 296 5.17 25.75 1.43
N ALA A 297 6.09 25.87 2.38
CA ALA A 297 6.62 27.18 2.77
C ALA A 297 7.40 27.76 1.59
N ASP A 298 7.13 29.03 1.26
CA ASP A 298 7.85 29.78 0.21
C ASP A 298 9.36 29.87 0.50
#